data_AF-A0A425WMI0-F1
#
_entry.id   AF-A0A425WMI0-F1
#
_cell.length_a   1.000
_cell.length_b   1.000
_cell.length_c   1.000
_cell.angle_alpha   90.00
_cell.angle_beta   90.00
_cell.angle_gamma   90.00
#
_symmetry.space_group_name_H-M   'P 1'
#
loop_
_entity.id
_entity.type
_entity.pdbx_description
1 polymer ?
#
loop_
_entity_poly.entity_id
_entity_poly.type
_entity_poly.pdbx_seq_one_letter_code
_entity_poly.pdbx_strand_id
1 'polypeptide(L)' 'DLLRQKKVLIVHGKGFNWETPGYFRIVYLPRIETLREAMGKITSFLSYYHQ' A
#
# COMPACT_ATOMS: atom_id res chain seq x y z
N ASP A 1 -1.90 -0.28 -10.59
CA ASP A 1 -1.11 -1.52 -10.77
C ASP A 1 -0.88 -2.39 -9.52
N LEU A 2 -0.80 -1.81 -8.32
CA LEU A 2 -0.55 -2.56 -7.08
C LEU A 2 -1.64 -3.60 -6.73
N LEU A 3 -2.92 -3.27 -6.99
CA LEU A 3 -4.05 -4.17 -6.79
C LEU A 3 -4.03 -5.37 -7.75
N ARG A 4 -3.71 -5.11 -9.03
CA ARG A 4 -3.70 -6.12 -10.10
C ARG A 4 -2.51 -7.08 -10.00
N GLN A 5 -1.33 -6.59 -9.56
CA GLN A 5 -0.11 -7.42 -9.51
C GLN A 5 0.17 -8.09 -8.16
N LYS A 6 -0.22 -7.49 -7.02
CA LYS A 6 0.23 -7.96 -5.70
C LYS A 6 -0.90 -8.41 -4.77
N LYS A 7 -2.17 -8.27 -5.20
CA LYS A 7 -3.40 -8.50 -4.39
C LYS A 7 -3.40 -7.72 -3.07
N VAL A 8 -2.78 -6.54 -3.04
CA VAL A 8 -2.82 -5.63 -1.88
C VAL A 8 -3.74 -4.48 -2.25
N LEU A 9 -4.89 -4.37 -1.56
CA LEU A 9 -5.82 -3.25 -1.71
C LEU A 9 -5.29 -2.06 -0.91
N ILE A 10 -4.63 -1.14 -1.62
CA ILE A 10 -4.25 0.16 -1.07
C ILE A 10 -5.31 1.18 -1.49
N VAL A 11 -5.88 1.88 -0.50
CA VAL A 11 -6.75 3.02 -0.73
C VAL A 11 -5.88 4.28 -0.75
N HIS A 12 -5.93 5.02 -1.85
CA HIS A 12 -5.20 6.28 -2.02
C HIS A 12 -5.72 7.33 -1.01
N GLY A 13 -4.83 8.12 -0.40
CA GLY A 13 -5.16 9.11 0.64
C GLY A 13 -6.19 10.16 0.21
N LYS A 14 -6.31 10.44 -1.10
CA LYS A 14 -7.34 11.32 -1.66
C LYS A 14 -8.78 10.91 -1.31
N GLY A 15 -9.02 9.61 -1.05
CA GLY A 15 -10.31 9.10 -0.57
C GLY A 15 -10.66 9.50 0.86
N PHE A 16 -9.74 10.11 1.60
CA PHE A 16 -9.90 10.59 2.98
C PHE A 16 -9.74 12.12 3.11
N ASN A 17 -9.89 12.86 2.01
CA ASN A 17 -9.72 14.31 1.96
C ASN A 17 -8.33 14.80 2.42
N TRP A 18 -7.29 13.98 2.20
CA TRP A 18 -5.91 14.34 2.52
C TRP A 18 -5.27 15.04 1.32
N GLU A 19 -4.88 16.30 1.50
CA GLU A 19 -4.42 17.17 0.39
C GLU A 19 -2.99 16.86 -0.06
N THR A 20 -2.14 16.35 0.83
CA THR A 20 -0.76 16.05 0.50
C THR A 20 -0.65 14.74 -0.30
N PRO A 21 -0.06 14.75 -1.52
CA PRO A 21 0.17 13.53 -2.28
C PRO A 21 1.22 12.63 -1.61
N GLY A 22 1.19 11.33 -1.92
CA GLY A 22 2.14 10.35 -1.37
C GLY A 22 1.66 9.62 -0.11
N TYR A 23 0.47 9.94 0.41
CA TYR A 23 -0.11 9.26 1.56
C TYR A 23 -1.08 8.15 1.16
N PHE A 24 -1.08 7.07 1.93
CA PHE A 24 -2.01 5.95 1.77
C PHE A 24 -2.37 5.35 3.13
N ARG A 25 -3.52 4.67 3.21
CA ARG A 25 -4.03 4.08 4.45
C ARG A 25 -3.70 2.58 4.54
N ILE A 26 -3.30 2.15 5.73
CA ILE A 26 -3.10 0.74 6.09
C ILE A 26 -4.08 0.39 7.22
N VAL A 27 -4.62 -0.84 7.19
CA VAL A 27 -5.48 -1.38 8.25
C VAL A 27 -4.79 -2.59 8.88
N TYR A 28 -4.68 -2.61 10.22
CA TYR A 28 -3.95 -3.61 10.99
C TYR A 28 -4.80 -4.80 11.48
N LEU A 29 -6.03 -4.94 10.99
CA LEU A 29 -6.91 -6.07 11.31
C LEU A 29 -6.39 -7.46 10.86
N PRO A 30 -5.61 -7.60 9.77
CA PRO A 30 -5.05 -8.90 9.38
C PRO A 30 -4.00 -9.44 10.36
N ARG A 31 -3.69 -10.74 10.24
CA ARG A 31 -2.60 -11.37 11.02
C ARG A 31 -1.24 -10.76 10.68
N ILE A 32 -0.30 -10.87 11.63
CA ILE A 32 1.04 -10.28 11.51
C ILE A 32 1.82 -10.83 10.31
N GLU A 33 1.62 -12.10 9.97
CA GLU A 33 2.26 -12.73 8.81
C GLU A 33 1.79 -12.08 7.51
N THR A 34 0.48 -11.83 7.39
CA THR A 34 -0.12 -11.16 6.24
C THR A 34 0.35 -9.71 6.13
N LEU A 35 0.45 -9.00 7.26
CA LEU A 35 0.99 -7.64 7.30
C LEU A 35 2.44 -7.63 6.83
N ARG A 36 3.27 -8.55 7.32
CA ARG A 36 4.69 -8.67 6.93
C ARG A 36 4.85 -8.93 5.43
N GLU A 37 4.05 -9.84 4.87
CA GLU A 37 4.05 -10.09 3.42
C GLU A 37 3.61 -8.88 2.60
N ALA A 38 2.55 -8.18 3.03
CA ALA A 38 2.06 -6.99 2.36
C ALA A 38 3.10 -5.87 2.38
N MET A 39 3.75 -5.62 3.52
CA MET A 39 4.83 -4.63 3.64
C MET A 39 6.01 -5.00 2.75
N GLY A 40 6.43 -6.26 2.70
CA GLY A 40 7.50 -6.71 1.80
C GLY A 40 7.19 -6.45 0.32
N LYS A 41 5.94 -6.66 -0.10
CA LYS A 41 5.49 -6.34 -1.47
C LYS A 41 5.51 -4.83 -1.74
N ILE A 42 5.17 -4.00 -0.75
CA ILE A 42 5.23 -2.53 -0.86
C ILE A 42 6.68 -2.07 -0.98
N THR A 43 7.58 -2.55 -0.11
CA THR A 43 9.01 -2.23 -0.17
C THR A 43 9.61 -2.58 -1.54
N SER A 44 9.31 -3.78 -2.05
CA SER A 44 9.76 -4.20 -3.38
C SER A 44 9.22 -3.28 -4.47
N PHE A 45 7.95 -2.88 -4.42
CA PHE A 45 7.38 -1.98 -5.41
C PHE A 45 8.05 -0.60 -5.39
N LEU A 46 8.18 0.00 -4.20
CA LEU A 46 8.77 1.34 -4.04
C LEU A 46 10.26 1.39 -4.40
N SER A 47 10.98 0.27 -4.37
CA SER A 47 12.42 0.26 -4.70
C SER A 47 12.71 0.51 -6.18
N TYR A 48 11.76 0.22 -7.08
CA TYR A 48 11.91 0.43 -8.53
C TYR A 48 10.89 1.41 -9.10
N TYR A 49 9.90 1.83 -8.31
CA TYR A 49 8.87 2.75 -8.75
C TYR A 49 9.39 4.19 -8.71
N HIS A 50 9.48 4.80 -9.88
CA HIS A 50 9.54 6.25 -10.06
C HIS A 50 8.27 6.67 -10.79
N GLN A 51 7.56 7.66 -10.24
CA GLN A 51 6.34 8.24 -10.81
C GLN A 51 6.65 9.63 -11.36
#